data_AF-A0A352F9G9-F1
#
_entry.id   AF-A0A352F9G9-F1
#
_cell.length_a   1.000
_cell.length_b   1.000
_cell.length_c   1.000
_cell.angle_alpha   90.00
_cell.angle_beta   90.00
_cell.angle_gamma   90.00
#
_symmetry.space_group_name_H-M   'P 1'
#
loop_
_entity.id
_entity.type
_entity.pdbx_description
1 polymer ?
#
loop_
_entity_poly.entity_id
_entity_poly.type
_entity_poly.pdbx_seq_one_letter_code
_entity_poly.pdbx_strand_id
1 'polypeptide(L)' 'MTEEKEISKPDEPRSLNFIEQIVEEDLKSGKHGGRIQTRFPPEPNGYLHIGHAKAFCLDFGIAEEYGGKCNLR' A
#
# COMPACT_ATOMS: atom_id res chain seq x y z
N MET A 1 5.39 -7.04 -35.09
CA MET A 1 6.03 -6.17 -34.09
C MET A 1 5.89 -6.88 -32.76
N THR A 2 7.00 -7.47 -32.30
CA THR A 2 7.06 -8.18 -31.01
C THR A 2 7.07 -7.13 -29.92
N GLU A 3 6.03 -7.10 -29.08
CA GLU A 3 6.04 -6.34 -27.84
C GLU A 3 6.90 -7.10 -26.83
N GLU A 4 8.09 -6.57 -26.57
CA GLU A 4 8.91 -6.96 -25.44
C GLU A 4 8.65 -6.04 -24.24
N LYS A 5 8.71 -6.68 -23.06
CA LYS A 5 8.86 -6.19 -21.68
C LYS A 5 7.59 -6.24 -20.82
N GLU A 6 7.63 -6.78 -19.61
CA GLU A 6 8.75 -6.90 -18.68
C GLU A 6 8.67 -8.22 -17.89
N ILE A 7 9.77 -9.00 -17.87
CA ILE A 7 9.91 -10.15 -16.97
C ILE A 7 10.13 -9.57 -15.58
N SER A 8 9.09 -9.62 -14.74
CA SER A 8 9.18 -9.33 -13.32
C SER A 8 10.28 -10.19 -12.71
N LYS A 9 11.33 -9.55 -12.17
CA LYS A 9 12.36 -10.24 -11.39
C LYS A 9 11.67 -11.07 -10.30
N PRO A 10 12.14 -12.30 -10.00
CA PRO A 10 11.66 -13.01 -8.83
C PRO A 10 11.95 -12.14 -7.61
N ASP A 11 10.90 -11.76 -6.87
CA ASP A 11 11.04 -11.04 -5.62
C ASP A 11 11.97 -11.85 -4.71
N GLU A 12 13.13 -11.29 -4.38
CA GLU A 12 13.86 -11.72 -3.19
C GLU A 12 12.86 -11.67 -2.03
N PRO A 13 12.89 -12.64 -1.09
CA PRO A 13 11.93 -12.69 -0.01
C PRO A 13 12.05 -11.41 0.83
N ARG A 14 11.21 -10.42 0.51
CA ARG A 14 11.08 -9.20 1.28
C ARG A 14 10.47 -9.59 2.61
N SER A 15 11.17 -9.25 3.70
CA SER A 15 10.56 -9.34 5.01
C SER A 15 9.42 -8.34 5.05
N LEU A 16 8.19 -8.85 5.03
CA LEU A 16 6.99 -8.06 5.20
C LEU A 16 7.06 -7.34 6.55
N ASN A 17 6.61 -6.09 6.58
CA ASN A 17 6.35 -5.41 7.82
C ASN A 17 5.06 -5.96 8.47
N PHE A 18 4.85 -5.69 9.76
CA PHE A 18 3.70 -6.26 10.48
C PHE A 18 2.34 -5.82 9.94
N ILE A 19 2.24 -4.67 9.26
CA ILE A 19 0.99 -4.18 8.66
C ILE A 19 0.70 -4.96 7.38
N GLU A 20 1.71 -5.18 6.54
CA GLU A 20 1.60 -6.02 5.34
C GLU A 20 1.19 -7.46 5.71
N GLN A 21 1.76 -8.02 6.79
CA GLN A 21 1.36 -9.33 7.30
C GLN A 21 -0.14 -9.40 7.66
N ILE A 22 -0.66 -8.36 8.32
CA ILE A 22 -2.09 -8.26 8.66
C ILE A 22 -2.94 -8.12 7.40
N VAL A 23 -2.51 -7.30 6.43
CA VAL A 23 -3.21 -7.12 5.15
C VAL A 23 -3.29 -8.46 4.40
N GLU A 24 -2.19 -9.19 4.30
CA GLU A 24 -2.10 -10.51 3.70
C GLU A 24 -3.04 -11.54 4.36
N GLU A 25 -3.09 -11.56 5.69
CA GLU A 25 -3.99 -12.44 6.45
C GLU A 25 -5.47 -12.07 6.23
N ASP A 26 -5.79 -10.78 6.25
CA ASP A 26 -7.14 -10.28 6.01
C ASP A 26 -7.60 -10.59 4.57
N LEU A 27 -6.70 -10.49 3.58
CA LEU A 27 -6.98 -10.86 2.19
C LEU A 27 -7.20 -12.36 2.03
N LYS A 28 -6.34 -13.20 2.64
CA LYS A 28 -6.46 -14.67 2.60
C LYS A 28 -7.73 -15.16 3.27
N SER A 29 -8.15 -14.54 4.36
CA SER A 29 -9.41 -14.84 5.03
C SER A 29 -10.65 -14.31 4.29
N GLY A 30 -10.48 -13.54 3.20
CA GLY A 30 -11.58 -12.94 2.44
C GLY A 30 -12.29 -11.81 3.18
N LYS A 31 -11.67 -11.26 4.23
CA LYS A 31 -12.22 -10.17 5.02
C LYS A 31 -12.47 -8.95 4.13
N HIS A 32 -13.51 -8.19 4.43
CA HIS A 32 -13.94 -7.02 3.64
C HIS A 32 -14.19 -7.32 2.15
N GLY A 33 -14.42 -8.58 1.78
CA GLY A 33 -14.60 -8.99 0.38
C GLY A 33 -13.33 -8.84 -0.46
N GLY A 34 -12.15 -8.96 0.16
CA GLY A 34 -10.85 -8.79 -0.50
C GLY A 34 -10.51 -7.33 -0.83
N ARG A 35 -11.20 -6.37 -0.21
CA ARG A 35 -11.09 -4.96 -0.56
C ARG A 35 -10.21 -4.21 0.43
N ILE A 36 -9.11 -3.64 -0.06
CA ILE A 36 -8.21 -2.78 0.74
C ILE A 36 -8.60 -1.32 0.60
N GLN A 37 -8.72 -0.62 1.73
CA GLN A 37 -8.99 0.81 1.77
C GLN A 37 -8.24 1.49 2.92
N THR A 38 -7.24 2.31 2.58
CA THR A 38 -6.43 3.08 3.52
C THR A 38 -6.82 4.57 3.49
N ARG A 39 -6.25 5.38 4.40
CA ARG A 39 -6.39 6.85 4.35
C ARG A 39 -5.23 7.54 5.03
N PHE A 40 -4.73 8.60 4.40
CA PHE A 40 -3.77 9.54 4.97
C PHE A 40 -4.52 10.80 5.43
N PRO A 41 -4.66 11.05 6.76
CA PRO A 41 -5.52 12.11 7.28
C PRO A 41 -4.74 13.26 7.96
N PRO A 42 -3.98 14.09 7.23
CA PRO A 42 -3.27 15.21 7.83
C PRO A 42 -4.24 16.30 8.30
N GLU A 43 -3.98 16.91 9.44
CA GLU A 43 -4.76 18.07 9.86
C GLU A 43 -4.49 19.28 8.93
N PRO A 44 -5.53 20.02 8.49
CA PRO A 44 -5.39 21.13 7.54
C PRO A 44 -4.91 22.42 8.23
N ASN A 45 -4.01 22.32 9.20
CA ASN A 45 -3.52 23.42 10.04
C ASN A 45 -2.00 23.66 9.91
N GLY A 46 -1.31 22.95 9.02
CA GLY A 46 0.13 23.10 8.81
C GLY A 46 0.62 22.51 7.49
N TYR A 47 1.89 22.81 7.16
CA TYR A 47 2.55 22.22 6.00
C TYR A 47 3.09 20.83 6.33
N LEU A 48 2.98 19.92 5.37
CA LEU A 48 3.61 18.61 5.48
C LEU A 48 5.13 18.76 5.43
N HIS A 49 5.81 18.20 6.43
CA HIS A 49 7.26 18.00 6.44
C HIS A 49 7.63 16.52 6.23
N ILE A 50 8.93 16.21 6.12
CA ILE A 50 9.47 14.86 5.83
C ILE A 50 8.97 13.75 6.76
N GLY A 51 8.54 14.07 7.98
CA GLY A 51 7.96 13.09 8.91
C GLY A 51 6.65 12.48 8.38
N HIS A 52 5.87 13.25 7.60
CA HIS A 52 4.65 12.77 6.97
C HIS A 52 4.92 11.80 5.83
N ALA A 53 6.11 11.85 5.21
CA ALA A 53 6.44 10.98 4.08
C ALA A 53 6.32 9.49 4.46
N LYS A 54 6.66 9.12 5.71
CA LYS A 54 6.52 7.74 6.17
C LYS A 54 5.07 7.27 6.19
N ALA A 55 4.17 8.06 6.77
CA ALA A 55 2.74 7.74 6.82
C ALA A 55 2.11 7.78 5.42
N PHE A 56 2.47 8.78 4.62
CA PHE A 56 2.02 8.90 3.23
C PHE A 56 2.41 7.69 2.39
N CYS A 57 3.69 7.33 2.36
CA CYS A 57 4.18 6.17 1.60
C CYS A 57 3.57 4.86 2.10
N LEU A 58 3.33 4.71 3.40
CA LEU A 58 2.68 3.53 3.96
C LEU A 58 1.22 3.44 3.51
N ASP A 59 0.42 4.48 3.73
CA ASP A 59 -1.01 4.46 3.44
C ASP A 59 -1.29 4.32 1.94
N PHE A 60 -0.61 5.11 1.11
CA PHE A 60 -0.76 5.03 -0.35
C PHE A 60 -0.07 3.79 -0.93
N GLY A 61 1.10 3.42 -0.42
CA GLY A 61 1.84 2.25 -0.90
C GLY A 61 1.09 0.95 -0.69
N ILE A 62 0.46 0.74 0.48
CA ILE A 62 -0.39 -0.44 0.72
C ILE A 62 -1.58 -0.46 -0.26
N ALA A 63 -2.22 0.70 -0.50
CA ALA A 63 -3.31 0.72 -1.46
C ALA A 63 -2.84 0.42 -2.89
N GLU A 64 -1.67 0.90 -3.30
CA GLU A 64 -1.09 0.64 -4.62
C GLU A 64 -0.68 -0.83 -4.79
N GLU A 65 0.07 -1.38 -3.84
CA GLU A 65 0.60 -2.75 -3.88
C GLU A 65 -0.50 -3.80 -3.92
N TYR A 66 -1.58 -3.61 -3.16
CA TYR A 66 -2.68 -4.57 -3.05
C TYR A 66 -3.91 -4.20 -3.91
N GLY A 67 -3.77 -3.25 -4.84
CA GLY A 67 -4.87 -2.84 -5.74
C GLY A 67 -6.09 -2.23 -5.04
N GLY A 68 -5.88 -1.64 -3.87
CA GLY A 68 -6.88 -0.96 -3.05
C GLY A 68 -7.08 0.52 -3.41
N LYS A 69 -7.69 1.26 -2.48
CA LYS A 69 -7.88 2.72 -2.58
C LYS A 69 -7.34 3.42 -1.33
N CYS A 70 -6.64 4.53 -1.50
CA CYS A 70 -6.27 5.41 -0.40
C CYS A 70 -7.02 6.74 -0.51
N ASN A 71 -7.65 7.16 0.58
CA ASN A 71 -8.30 8.48 0.66
C ASN A 71 -7.35 9.50 1.30
N LEU A 72 -7.26 10.70 0.73
CA LEU A 72 -6.74 11.88 1.42
C LEU A 72 -7.91 12.52 2.19
N ARG A 73 -7.74 12.80 3.49
CA ARG A 73 -8.80 13.37 4.33
C ARG A 73 -8.31 14.50 5.21
#